data_AF-A0A7C2NJC7-F1
#
_entry.id   AF-A0A7C2NJC7-F1
#
_cell.length_a   1.000
_cell.length_b   1.000
_cell.length_c   1.000
_cell.angle_alpha   90.00
_cell.angle_beta   90.00
_cell.angle_gamma   90.00
#
_symmetry.space_group_name_H-M   'P 1'
#
loop_
_entity.id
_entity.type
_entity.pdbx_description
1 polymer ?
#
loop_
_entity_poly.entity_id
_entity_poly.type
_entity_poly.pdbx_seq_one_letter_code
_entity_poly.pdbx_strand_id
1 'polypeptide(L)'
;MLSPDYLDGRFFKITMLTDHRFESFTQLIGALTPGQMEELRYFISQHVDGQVLEPQEIPEQPERFVLAANLLTYSALVIEFLVALAFLWPLGRGLSKLRDVLLIIFCVTTYAVATVQGFGWLLIAMGVAQSDPDKWKTRISYVVVYALIIFYSEVPWIDLLLELRN
;
A
#
# COMPACT_ATOMS: atom_id res chain seq x y z
N MET A 1 5.94 -12.87 -3.56
CA MET A 1 6.65 -11.71 -2.98
C MET A 1 8.14 -11.92 -2.74
N LEU A 2 8.69 -13.14 -2.92
CA LEU A 2 10.13 -13.38 -2.71
C LEU A 2 10.95 -13.33 -4.01
N SER A 3 10.42 -12.73 -5.09
CA SER A 3 11.23 -12.54 -6.30
C SER A 3 12.29 -11.46 -6.03
N PRO A 4 13.48 -11.55 -6.66
CA PRO A 4 14.52 -10.54 -6.53
C PRO A 4 14.01 -9.11 -6.81
N ASP A 5 13.19 -8.96 -7.84
CA ASP A 5 12.61 -7.66 -8.27
C ASP A 5 11.57 -7.09 -7.29
N TYR A 6 11.06 -7.91 -6.38
CA TYR A 6 10.21 -7.42 -5.30
C TYR A 6 11.06 -6.91 -4.14
N LEU A 7 12.11 -7.67 -3.76
CA LEU A 7 12.95 -7.37 -2.60
C LEU A 7 13.86 -6.15 -2.77
N ASP A 8 14.21 -5.80 -4.01
CA ASP A 8 14.97 -4.59 -4.33
C ASP A 8 14.10 -3.33 -4.53
N GLY A 9 12.79 -3.46 -4.30
CA GLY A 9 11.82 -2.38 -4.37
C GLY A 9 11.40 -1.98 -5.79
N ARG A 10 11.89 -2.64 -6.85
CA ARG A 10 11.49 -2.34 -8.23
C ARG A 10 9.99 -2.47 -8.45
N PHE A 11 9.35 -3.45 -7.83
CA PHE A 11 7.89 -3.59 -7.85
C PHE A 11 7.20 -2.29 -7.44
N PHE A 12 7.47 -1.76 -6.24
CA PHE A 12 6.81 -0.55 -5.76
C PHE A 12 7.26 0.71 -6.49
N LYS A 13 8.50 0.79 -6.99
CA LYS A 13 8.91 1.90 -7.88
C LYS A 13 8.05 1.96 -9.13
N ILE A 14 7.84 0.81 -9.79
CA ILE A 14 6.99 0.73 -10.98
C ILE A 14 5.54 1.02 -10.61
N THR A 15 5.00 0.38 -9.57
CA THR A 15 3.60 0.57 -9.14
C THR A 15 3.30 2.02 -8.77
N MET A 16 4.19 2.69 -8.03
CA MET A 16 4.03 4.10 -7.67
C MET A 16 3.97 5.04 -8.86
N LEU A 17 4.59 4.65 -9.99
CA LEU A 17 4.61 5.43 -11.22
C LEU A 17 3.46 5.07 -12.16
N THR A 18 3.06 3.79 -12.24
CA THR A 18 2.10 3.32 -13.26
C THR A 18 0.66 3.19 -12.75
N ASP A 19 0.47 3.07 -11.44
CA ASP A 19 -0.86 2.93 -10.83
C ASP A 19 -1.40 4.29 -10.37
N HIS A 20 -2.50 4.73 -10.97
CA HIS A 20 -3.15 6.01 -10.64
C HIS A 20 -3.49 6.18 -9.15
N ARG A 21 -3.73 5.08 -8.42
CA ARG A 21 -4.07 5.13 -6.99
C ARG A 21 -2.91 5.59 -6.12
N PHE A 22 -1.68 5.44 -6.61
CA PHE A 22 -0.47 5.89 -5.92
C PHE A 22 -0.04 7.29 -6.35
N GLU A 23 -0.65 7.90 -7.37
CA GLU A 23 -0.15 9.11 -8.02
C GLU A 23 0.07 10.27 -7.04
N SER A 24 -0.96 10.62 -6.27
CA SER A 24 -0.90 11.68 -5.27
C SER A 24 0.09 11.35 -4.15
N PHE A 25 0.14 10.08 -3.72
CA PHE A 25 1.10 9.62 -2.72
C PHE A 25 2.54 9.76 -3.22
N THR A 26 2.80 9.40 -4.47
CA THR A 26 4.09 9.49 -5.13
C THR A 26 4.57 10.93 -5.27
N GLN A 27 3.68 11.86 -5.64
CA GLN A 27 4.00 13.28 -5.69
C GLN A 27 4.28 13.86 -4.28
N LEU A 28 3.47 13.49 -3.28
CA LEU A 28 3.57 14.05 -1.94
C LEU A 28 4.78 13.53 -1.17
N ILE A 29 4.86 12.21 -1.02
CA ILE A 29 5.85 11.53 -0.19
C ILE A 29 7.15 11.34 -0.98
N GLY A 30 7.04 10.89 -2.22
CA GLY A 30 8.17 10.68 -3.14
C GLY A 30 8.77 11.98 -3.66
N ALA A 31 8.08 13.12 -3.49
CA ALA A 31 8.53 14.44 -3.91
C ALA A 31 8.85 14.54 -5.42
N LEU A 32 8.10 13.80 -6.23
CA LEU A 32 8.17 13.87 -7.68
C LEU A 32 7.28 15.01 -8.20
N THR A 33 7.85 15.83 -9.09
CA THR A 33 7.05 16.77 -9.88
C THR A 33 6.29 16.03 -10.98
N PRO A 34 5.19 16.60 -11.52
CA PRO A 34 4.47 16.01 -12.65
C PRO A 34 5.38 15.73 -13.85
N GLY A 35 6.30 16.64 -14.18
CA GLY A 35 7.24 16.48 -15.29
C GLY A 35 8.23 15.32 -15.09
N GLN A 36 8.80 15.17 -13.88
CA GLN A 36 9.68 14.03 -13.57
C GLN A 36 8.91 12.70 -13.60
N MET A 37 7.65 12.71 -13.16
CA MET A 37 6.81 11.52 -13.18
C MET A 37 6.48 11.10 -14.63
N GLU A 38 6.19 12.05 -15.53
CA GLU A 38 6.02 11.77 -16.97
C GLU A 38 7.30 11.20 -17.60
N GLU A 39 8.46 11.77 -17.30
CA GLU A 39 9.75 11.30 -17.81
C GLU A 39 10.03 9.84 -17.38
N LEU A 40 9.82 9.53 -16.10
CA LEU A 40 9.98 8.16 -15.59
C LEU A 40 8.94 7.19 -16.16
N ARG A 41 7.69 7.62 -16.33
CA ARG A 41 6.64 6.81 -16.98
C ARG A 41 6.99 6.52 -18.44
N TYR A 42 7.49 7.52 -19.16
CA TYR A 42 7.97 7.37 -20.54
C TYR A 42 9.14 6.38 -20.62
N PHE A 43 10.13 6.52 -19.73
CA PHE A 43 11.23 5.56 -19.64
C PHE A 43 10.73 4.12 -19.42
N ILE A 44 9.77 3.91 -18.51
CA ILE A 44 9.18 2.59 -18.28
C ILE A 44 8.48 2.06 -19.54
N SER A 45 7.70 2.88 -20.24
CA SER A 45 6.93 2.43 -21.41
C SER A 45 7.81 1.95 -22.57
N GLN A 46 9.01 2.53 -22.74
CA GLN A 46 9.99 2.09 -23.74
C GLN A 46 10.48 0.65 -23.52
N HIS A 47 10.45 0.16 -22.28
CA HIS A 47 10.97 -1.16 -21.90
C HIS A 47 9.90 -2.26 -21.84
N VAL A 48 8.61 -1.92 -21.96
CA VAL A 48 7.51 -2.90 -21.93
C VAL A 48 7.45 -3.73 -23.21
N ASP A 49 7.71 -3.10 -24.37
CA ASP A 49 7.53 -3.73 -25.68
C ASP A 49 8.85 -4.19 -26.33
N GLY A 50 9.99 -3.99 -25.67
CA GLY A 50 11.32 -4.42 -26.13
C GLY A 50 11.78 -3.79 -27.45
N GLN A 51 11.14 -2.71 -27.90
CA GLN A 51 11.44 -2.05 -29.18
C GLN A 51 12.72 -1.20 -29.13
N VAL A 52 13.11 -0.76 -27.93
CA VAL A 52 14.35 0.00 -27.72
C VAL A 52 15.44 -0.98 -27.27
N LEU A 53 16.41 -1.23 -28.16
CA LEU A 53 17.54 -2.13 -27.92
C LEU A 53 18.77 -1.41 -27.34
N GLU A 54 18.78 -0.07 -27.36
CA GLU A 54 19.88 0.72 -26.84
C GLU A 54 19.70 1.00 -25.35
N PRO A 55 20.74 0.80 -24.51
CA PRO A 55 20.68 1.12 -23.09
C PRO A 55 20.47 2.62 -22.91
N GLN A 56 19.27 3.01 -22.46
CA GLN A 56 18.99 4.38 -22.08
C GLN A 56 19.33 4.57 -20.60
N GLU A 57 19.96 5.70 -20.25
CA GLU A 57 20.23 6.03 -18.86
C GLU A 57 18.91 6.21 -18.10
N ILE A 58 18.84 5.66 -16.89
CA ILE A 58 17.66 5.80 -16.02
C ILE A 58 17.57 7.27 -15.60
N PRO A 59 16.43 7.96 -15.80
CA PRO A 59 16.25 9.33 -15.34
C PRO A 59 16.49 9.48 -13.83
N GLU A 60 16.95 10.66 -13.42
CA GLU A 60 17.26 10.92 -12.01
C GLU A 60 16.02 10.74 -11.13
N GLN A 61 16.16 9.93 -10.08
CA GLN A 61 15.09 9.65 -9.13
C GLN A 61 15.36 10.38 -7.81
N PRO A 62 14.40 11.16 -7.28
CA PRO A 62 14.54 11.75 -5.96
C PRO A 62 14.81 10.70 -4.88
N GLU A 63 15.72 10.97 -3.95
CA GLU A 63 16.03 10.03 -2.84
C GLU A 63 14.78 9.67 -2.03
N ARG A 64 13.88 10.65 -1.84
CA ARG A 64 12.59 10.46 -1.15
C ARG A 64 11.69 9.44 -1.86
N PHE A 65 11.68 9.44 -3.19
CA PHE A 65 10.92 8.46 -3.97
C PHE A 65 11.49 7.05 -3.77
N VAL A 66 12.81 6.90 -3.86
CA VAL A 66 13.47 5.60 -3.63
C VAL A 66 13.21 5.09 -2.21
N LEU A 67 13.31 5.97 -1.22
CA LEU A 67 13.03 5.62 0.17
C LEU A 67 11.57 5.21 0.38
N ALA A 68 10.61 5.95 -0.21
CA ALA A 68 9.19 5.63 -0.12
C ALA A 68 8.88 4.25 -0.73
N ALA A 69 9.43 3.95 -1.91
CA ALA A 69 9.25 2.64 -2.55
C ALA A 69 9.84 1.50 -1.70
N ASN A 70 11.01 1.69 -1.10
CA ASN A 70 11.62 0.70 -0.20
C ASN A 70 10.79 0.54 1.09
N LEU A 71 10.29 1.63 1.66
CA LEU A 71 9.43 1.59 2.83
C LEU A 71 8.15 0.79 2.55
N LEU A 72 7.48 1.04 1.43
CA LEU A 72 6.30 0.28 1.02
C LEU A 72 6.60 -1.19 0.83
N THR A 73 7.73 -1.52 0.18
CA THR A 73 8.20 -2.89 -0.01
C THR A 73 8.34 -3.63 1.31
N TYR A 74 9.12 -3.08 2.25
CA TYR A 74 9.40 -3.78 3.51
C TYR A 74 8.22 -3.74 4.46
N SER A 75 7.47 -2.65 4.51
CA SER A 75 6.27 -2.57 5.37
C SER A 75 5.21 -3.56 4.92
N ALA A 76 4.95 -3.69 3.61
CA ALA A 76 4.02 -4.67 3.04
C ALA A 76 4.43 -6.10 3.40
N LEU A 77 5.70 -6.46 3.19
CA LEU A 77 6.22 -7.79 3.56
C LEU A 77 6.04 -8.08 5.05
N VAL A 78 6.42 -7.13 5.91
CA VAL A 78 6.36 -7.31 7.35
C VAL A 78 4.91 -7.47 7.81
N ILE A 79 4.00 -6.57 7.39
CA ILE A 79 2.62 -6.62 7.88
C ILE A 79 1.90 -7.86 7.36
N GLU A 80 2.10 -8.24 6.10
CA GLU A 80 1.47 -9.44 5.53
C GLU A 80 2.00 -10.70 6.20
N PHE A 81 3.31 -10.78 6.43
CA PHE A 81 3.91 -11.89 7.16
C PHE A 81 3.36 -12.00 8.58
N LEU A 82 3.23 -10.88 9.29
CA LEU A 82 2.67 -10.86 10.65
C LEU A 82 1.19 -11.27 10.67
N VAL A 83 0.37 -10.76 9.74
CA VAL A 83 -1.03 -11.14 9.60
C VAL A 83 -1.13 -12.64 9.30
N ALA A 84 -0.37 -13.13 8.32
CA ALA A 84 -0.33 -14.55 7.99
C ALA A 84 0.07 -15.40 9.20
N LEU A 85 1.18 -15.06 9.88
CA LEU A 85 1.61 -15.77 11.08
C LEU A 85 0.53 -15.79 12.17
N ALA A 86 -0.14 -14.66 12.43
CA ALA A 86 -1.19 -14.59 13.43
C ALA A 86 -2.37 -15.51 13.10
N PHE A 87 -2.74 -15.60 11.82
CA PHE A 87 -3.82 -16.44 11.33
C PHE A 87 -3.47 -17.94 11.29
N LEU A 88 -2.23 -18.29 10.94
CA LEU A 88 -1.74 -19.67 10.97
C LEU A 88 -1.45 -20.17 12.40
N TRP A 89 -1.24 -19.27 13.37
CA TRP A 89 -0.95 -19.66 14.75
C TRP A 89 -2.13 -20.39 15.42
N PRO A 90 -1.88 -21.40 16.28
CA PRO A 90 -2.94 -22.10 17.01
C PRO A 90 -3.92 -21.18 17.75
N LEU A 91 -5.21 -21.49 17.66
CA LEU A 91 -6.30 -20.74 18.28
C LEU A 91 -6.13 -20.64 19.80
N GLY A 92 -6.45 -19.47 20.36
CA GLY A 92 -6.46 -19.21 21.80
C GLY A 92 -5.09 -18.98 22.45
N ARG A 93 -3.99 -19.05 21.70
CA ARG A 93 -2.62 -18.89 22.21
C ARG A 93 -1.83 -17.82 21.47
N GLY A 94 -0.92 -17.13 22.19
CA GLY A 94 0.11 -16.25 21.62
C GLY A 94 -0.41 -15.27 20.57
N LEU A 95 0.12 -15.38 19.34
CA LEU A 95 -0.17 -14.50 18.21
C LEU A 95 -1.62 -14.53 17.74
N SER A 96 -2.38 -15.59 18.03
CA SER A 96 -3.80 -15.65 17.64
C SER A 96 -4.65 -14.55 18.30
N LYS A 97 -4.20 -14.01 19.45
CA LYS A 97 -4.85 -12.88 20.13
C LYS A 97 -4.62 -11.53 19.42
N LEU A 98 -3.62 -11.46 18.54
CA LEU A 98 -3.26 -10.24 17.80
C LEU A 98 -3.84 -10.22 16.38
N ARG A 99 -4.59 -11.25 15.96
CA ARG A 99 -5.17 -11.34 14.62
C ARG A 99 -5.97 -10.10 14.24
N ASP A 100 -6.89 -9.69 15.10
CA ASP A 100 -7.77 -8.57 14.80
C ASP A 100 -6.99 -7.25 14.75
N VAL A 101 -6.05 -7.07 15.69
CA VAL A 101 -5.19 -5.88 15.76
C VAL A 101 -4.32 -5.76 14.50
N LEU A 102 -3.65 -6.84 14.11
CA LEU A 102 -2.79 -6.87 12.92
C LEU A 102 -3.59 -6.68 11.63
N LEU A 103 -4.78 -7.28 11.53
CA LEU A 103 -5.65 -7.09 10.37
C LEU A 103 -6.16 -5.65 10.28
N ILE A 104 -6.53 -5.04 11.42
CA ILE A 104 -6.93 -3.63 11.47
C ILE A 104 -5.76 -2.73 11.05
N ILE A 105 -4.56 -2.95 11.60
CA ILE A 105 -3.37 -2.19 11.20
C ILE A 105 -3.13 -2.33 9.70
N PHE A 106 -3.15 -3.55 9.18
CA PHE A 106 -3.02 -3.82 7.74
C PHE A 106 -4.02 -3.00 6.92
N CYS A 107 -5.32 -3.07 7.25
CA CYS A 107 -6.34 -2.33 6.51
C CYS A 107 -6.11 -0.81 6.58
N VAL A 108 -5.83 -0.28 7.77
CA VAL A 108 -5.64 1.17 7.97
C VAL A 108 -4.43 1.67 7.20
N THR A 109 -3.29 0.98 7.26
CA THR A 109 -2.05 1.46 6.64
C THR A 109 -2.02 1.22 5.14
N THR A 110 -2.45 0.05 4.68
CA THR A 110 -2.38 -0.33 3.26
C THR A 110 -3.38 0.47 2.43
N TYR A 111 -4.62 0.61 2.90
CA TYR A 111 -5.65 1.34 2.15
C TYR A 111 -5.55 2.86 2.28
N ALA A 112 -4.76 3.38 3.22
CA ALA A 112 -4.38 4.79 3.19
C ALA A 112 -3.51 5.10 1.96
N VAL A 113 -2.57 4.21 1.62
CA VAL A 113 -1.66 4.45 0.48
C VAL A 113 -2.33 4.10 -0.85
N ALA A 114 -2.99 2.95 -0.92
CA ALA A 114 -3.60 2.48 -2.15
C ALA A 114 -5.00 1.93 -1.89
N THR A 115 -6.00 2.70 -2.31
CA THR A 115 -7.41 2.37 -2.06
C THR A 115 -7.86 1.20 -2.94
N VAL A 116 -8.09 0.05 -2.31
CA VAL A 116 -8.66 -1.14 -2.95
C VAL A 116 -9.89 -1.56 -2.16
N GLN A 117 -10.98 -0.81 -2.33
CA GLN A 117 -12.20 -0.91 -1.52
C GLN A 117 -12.71 -2.36 -1.39
N GLY A 118 -12.91 -3.04 -2.52
CA GLY A 118 -13.52 -4.38 -2.53
C GLY A 118 -12.73 -5.42 -1.74
N PHE A 119 -11.39 -5.39 -1.83
CA PHE A 119 -10.55 -6.30 -1.06
C PHE A 119 -10.56 -5.94 0.43
N GLY A 120 -10.54 -4.64 0.76
CA GLY A 120 -10.60 -4.20 2.15
C GLY A 120 -11.91 -4.59 2.84
N TRP A 121 -13.03 -4.47 2.14
CA TRP A 121 -14.33 -4.88 2.67
C TRP A 121 -14.43 -6.39 2.88
N LEU A 122 -13.85 -7.19 1.98
CA LEU A 122 -13.73 -8.63 2.15
C LEU A 122 -12.97 -8.98 3.44
N LEU A 123 -11.80 -8.36 3.65
CA LEU A 123 -10.99 -8.58 4.85
C LEU A 123 -11.71 -8.16 6.13
N ILE A 124 -12.43 -7.04 6.10
CA ILE A 124 -13.23 -6.59 7.24
C ILE A 124 -14.37 -7.56 7.52
N ALA A 125 -15.11 -8.00 6.50
CA ALA A 125 -16.21 -8.95 6.67
C ALA A 125 -15.71 -10.28 7.26
N MET A 126 -14.58 -10.79 6.77
CA MET A 126 -13.92 -11.97 7.34
C MET A 126 -13.46 -11.73 8.78
N GLY A 127 -12.86 -10.57 9.06
CA GLY A 127 -12.43 -10.16 10.41
C GLY A 127 -13.58 -10.09 11.41
N VAL A 128 -14.72 -9.54 11.00
CA VAL A 128 -15.94 -9.51 11.83
C VAL A 128 -16.49 -10.93 12.04
N ALA A 129 -16.56 -11.75 10.98
CA ALA A 129 -17.08 -13.11 11.05
C ALA A 129 -16.27 -14.03 11.98
N GLN A 130 -14.95 -13.85 12.04
CA GLN A 130 -14.09 -14.59 12.97
C GLN A 130 -14.07 -14.02 14.40
N SER A 131 -14.49 -12.77 14.58
CA SER A 131 -14.39 -12.09 15.87
C SER A 131 -15.39 -12.66 16.87
N ASP A 132 -14.89 -12.87 18.09
CA ASP A 132 -15.68 -13.31 19.23
C ASP A 132 -16.91 -12.39 19.43
N PRO A 133 -18.14 -12.94 19.43
CA PRO A 133 -19.37 -12.16 19.63
C PRO A 133 -19.35 -11.27 20.87
N ASP A 134 -18.68 -11.70 21.93
CA ASP A 134 -18.63 -10.97 23.20
C ASP A 134 -17.69 -9.76 23.16
N LYS A 135 -16.82 -9.67 22.13
CA LYS A 135 -15.87 -8.57 21.93
C LYS A 135 -16.44 -7.46 21.05
N TRP A 136 -17.49 -6.81 21.54
CA TRP A 136 -18.17 -5.72 20.84
C TRP A 136 -17.22 -4.58 20.40
N LYS A 137 -16.19 -4.27 21.21
CA LYS A 137 -15.17 -3.25 20.88
C LYS A 137 -14.44 -3.57 19.57
N THR A 138 -14.03 -4.82 19.37
CA THR A 138 -13.35 -5.27 18.15
C THR A 138 -14.25 -5.11 16.93
N ARG A 139 -15.53 -5.46 17.06
CA ARG A 139 -16.52 -5.30 15.98
C ARG A 139 -16.74 -3.83 15.62
N ILE A 140 -16.80 -2.95 16.61
CA ILE A 140 -16.85 -1.50 16.35
C ILE A 140 -15.57 -1.04 15.65
N SER A 141 -14.39 -1.51 16.05
CA SER A 141 -13.15 -1.16 15.35
C SER A 141 -13.22 -1.53 13.87
N TYR A 142 -13.78 -2.69 13.51
CA TYR A 142 -14.00 -3.07 12.11
C TYR A 142 -14.99 -2.15 11.38
N VAL A 143 -16.07 -1.71 12.03
CA VAL A 143 -17.01 -0.73 11.45
C VAL A 143 -16.33 0.63 11.25
N VAL A 144 -15.51 1.07 12.20
CA VAL A 144 -14.71 2.30 12.08
C VAL A 144 -13.73 2.19 10.92
N VAL A 145 -13.02 1.07 10.77
CA VAL A 145 -12.10 0.83 9.65
C VAL A 145 -12.86 0.78 8.32
N TYR A 146 -14.05 0.20 8.28
CA TYR A 146 -14.90 0.22 7.09
C TYR A 146 -15.24 1.65 6.66
N ALA A 147 -15.70 2.48 7.60
CA ALA A 147 -15.97 3.91 7.35
C ALA A 147 -14.69 4.65 6.94
N LEU A 148 -13.54 4.31 7.51
CA LEU A 148 -12.25 4.89 7.17
C LEU A 148 -11.81 4.54 5.75
N ILE A 149 -12.02 3.30 5.29
CA ILE A 149 -11.74 2.90 3.90
C ILE A 149 -12.62 3.68 2.93
N ILE A 150 -13.90 3.89 3.26
CA ILE A 150 -14.78 4.75 2.46
C ILE A 150 -14.22 6.17 2.42
N PHE A 151 -13.85 6.73 3.58
CA PHE A 151 -13.25 8.05 3.66
C PHE A 151 -11.99 8.17 2.78
N TYR A 152 -11.05 7.22 2.86
CA TYR A 152 -9.84 7.24 2.03
C TYR A 152 -10.14 7.20 0.53
N SER A 153 -11.24 6.58 0.14
CA SER A 153 -11.58 6.44 -1.26
C SER A 153 -12.41 7.57 -1.84
N GLU A 154 -13.30 8.17 -1.05
CA GLU A 154 -14.22 9.21 -1.51
C GLU A 154 -13.66 10.62 -1.28
N VAL A 155 -12.75 10.77 -0.31
CA VAL A 155 -12.11 12.05 0.00
C VAL A 155 -10.71 12.06 -0.58
N PRO A 156 -10.37 12.99 -1.49
CA PRO A 156 -9.02 13.13 -2.07
C PRO A 156 -8.07 13.78 -1.05
N TRP A 157 -7.90 13.14 0.10
CA TRP A 157 -7.22 13.71 1.26
C TRP A 157 -5.71 13.93 1.00
N ILE A 158 -5.09 13.10 0.15
CA ILE A 158 -3.69 13.27 -0.26
C ILE A 158 -3.55 14.48 -1.19
N ASP A 159 -4.49 14.68 -2.11
CA ASP A 159 -4.51 15.84 -3.01
C ASP A 159 -4.70 17.14 -2.22
N LEU A 160 -5.59 17.13 -1.23
CA LEU A 160 -5.77 18.28 -0.34
C LEU A 160 -4.47 18.62 0.43
N LEU A 161 -3.71 17.62 0.86
CA LEU A 161 -2.41 17.83 1.50
C LEU A 161 -1.33 18.32 0.51
N LEU A 162 -1.41 17.90 -0.75
CA LEU A 162 -0.54 18.40 -1.82
C LEU A 162 -0.82 19.88 -2.12
N GLU A 163 -2.09 20.27 -2.20
CA GLU A 163 -2.48 21.66 -2.40
C GLU A 163 -1.99 22.57 -1.27
N LEU A 164 -2.05 22.10 -0.02
CA LEU A 164 -1.55 22.85 1.14
C LEU A 164 -0.02 22.99 1.19
N ARG A 165 0.70 22.14 0.45
CA ARG A 165 2.18 22.16 0.39
C ARG A 165 2.70 23.15 -0.66
N ASN A 166 1.92 23.41 -1.71
CA ASN A 166 2.29 24.29 -2.83
C ASN A 166 1.88 25.75 -2.57
#